data_AF-A0A932UHD5-F1
#
_entry.id   AF-A0A932UHD5-F1
#
_cell.length_a   1.000
_cell.length_b   1.000
_cell.length_c   1.000
_cell.angle_alpha   90.00
_cell.angle_beta   90.00
_cell.angle_gamma   90.00
#
_symmetry.space_group_name_H-M   'P 1'
#
loop_
_entity.id
_entity.type
_entity.pdbx_description
1 polymer ?
#
loop_
_entity_poly.entity_id
_entity_poly.type
_entity_poly.pdbx_seq_one_letter_code
_entity_poly.pdbx_strand_id
1 'polypeptide(L)'
;MRPRVARIALLGLLAGSAAVQARPPRIVGTWRAETAEGPREVVIRPDSSASYGDETVRWRTVADSVYLAFGDEWIGYVVSVRGDRMTVSGGDLEEPMTLRRIGPPTPRPDSIPVPPAPPMTPGRPGQSGGDR
;
A
#
# COMPACT_ATOMS: atom_id res chain seq x y z
N MET A 1 -11.67 -56.65 -46.22
CA MET A 1 -12.47 -55.49 -46.69
C MET A 1 -12.80 -54.60 -45.48
N ARG A 2 -12.90 -53.29 -45.72
CA ARG A 2 -12.89 -52.08 -44.83
C ARG A 2 -13.92 -52.07 -43.67
N PRO A 3 -13.93 -51.11 -42.70
CA PRO A 3 -13.09 -49.90 -42.52
C PRO A 3 -12.54 -49.62 -41.09
N ARG A 4 -11.58 -48.69 -41.05
CA ARG A 4 -11.08 -47.95 -39.87
C ARG A 4 -12.16 -47.05 -39.25
N VAL A 5 -12.18 -46.94 -37.93
CA VAL A 5 -12.71 -45.74 -37.23
C VAL A 5 -11.73 -45.35 -36.14
N ALA A 6 -10.96 -44.28 -36.41
CA ALA A 6 -10.18 -43.59 -35.41
C ALA A 6 -11.13 -42.68 -34.61
N ARG A 7 -11.16 -42.84 -33.29
CA ARG A 7 -11.80 -41.89 -32.38
C ARG A 7 -10.71 -41.04 -31.74
N ILE A 8 -10.57 -39.81 -32.24
CA ILE A 8 -9.82 -38.77 -31.55
C ILE A 8 -10.70 -38.32 -30.38
N ALA A 9 -10.29 -38.65 -29.16
CA ALA A 9 -10.86 -38.07 -27.96
C ALA A 9 -10.06 -36.79 -27.64
N LEU A 10 -10.68 -35.64 -27.89
CA LEU A 10 -10.21 -34.34 -27.42
C LEU A 10 -11.02 -33.98 -26.16
N LEU A 11 -10.43 -34.14 -24.98
CA LEU A 11 -10.99 -33.68 -23.71
C LEU A 11 -10.05 -32.65 -23.11
N GLY A 12 -10.57 -31.43 -22.99
CA GLY A 12 -9.83 -30.20 -22.85
C GLY A 12 -9.02 -30.05 -21.56
N LEU A 13 -7.86 -29.42 -21.70
CA LEU A 13 -7.15 -28.81 -20.58
C LEU A 13 -8.02 -27.65 -20.05
N LEU A 14 -8.67 -27.86 -18.91
CA LEU A 14 -9.10 -26.76 -18.05
C LEU A 14 -7.84 -26.15 -17.43
N ALA A 15 -7.24 -25.18 -18.14
CA ALA A 15 -6.22 -24.31 -17.57
C ALA A 15 -6.90 -23.43 -16.50
N GLY A 16 -6.95 -23.93 -15.26
CA GLY A 16 -7.37 -23.14 -14.12
C GLY A 16 -6.44 -21.94 -13.98
N SER A 17 -6.95 -20.75 -14.24
CA SER A 17 -6.24 -19.51 -13.93
C SER A 17 -6.07 -19.45 -12.41
N ALA A 18 -4.88 -19.78 -11.93
CA ALA A 18 -4.50 -19.47 -10.57
C ALA A 18 -4.53 -17.95 -10.43
N ALA A 19 -5.59 -17.42 -9.81
CA ALA A 19 -5.60 -16.04 -9.38
C ALA A 19 -4.42 -15.88 -8.42
N VAL A 20 -3.38 -15.17 -8.86
CA VAL A 20 -2.29 -14.75 -7.99
C VAL A 20 -2.94 -13.83 -6.97
N GLN A 21 -3.29 -14.37 -5.80
CA GLN A 21 -3.69 -13.58 -4.66
C GLN A 21 -2.47 -12.75 -4.28
N ALA A 22 -2.44 -11.51 -4.76
CA ALA A 22 -1.42 -10.54 -4.37
C ALA A 22 -1.44 -10.47 -2.85
N ARG A 23 -0.35 -10.93 -2.22
CA ARG A 23 -0.25 -10.88 -0.76
C ARG A 23 -0.38 -9.41 -0.36
N PRO A 24 -1.28 -9.06 0.57
CA PRO A 24 -1.42 -7.67 1.01
C PRO A 24 -0.05 -7.13 1.42
N PRO A 25 0.26 -5.85 1.10
CA PRO A 25 1.50 -5.24 1.53
C PRO A 25 1.69 -5.46 3.03
N ARG A 26 2.92 -5.81 3.45
CA ARG A 26 3.20 -6.20 4.85
C ARG A 26 2.84 -5.11 5.86
N ILE A 27 2.68 -3.87 5.40
CA ILE A 27 2.29 -2.71 6.18
C ILE A 27 0.80 -2.70 6.57
N VAL A 28 -0.07 -3.47 5.91
CA VAL A 28 -1.52 -3.51 6.23
C VAL A 28 -1.73 -4.03 7.65
N GLY A 29 -2.49 -3.32 8.48
CA GLY A 29 -2.69 -3.62 9.90
C GLY A 29 -3.08 -2.40 10.74
N THR A 30 -3.39 -2.64 12.01
CA THR A 30 -3.47 -1.58 13.03
C THR A 30 -2.15 -1.53 13.78
N TRP A 31 -1.56 -0.35 13.83
CA TRP A 31 -0.25 -0.07 14.38
C TRP A 31 -0.33 0.97 15.48
N ARG A 32 0.54 0.87 16.47
CA ARG A 32 0.63 1.79 17.58
C ARG A 32 2.06 2.33 17.69
N ALA A 33 2.19 3.64 17.71
CA ALA A 33 3.40 4.35 18.08
C ALA A 33 3.27 4.85 19.52
N GLU A 34 4.36 4.87 20.27
CA GLU A 34 4.43 5.60 21.54
C GLU A 34 5.09 6.95 21.24
N THR A 35 4.37 8.06 21.45
CA THR A 35 4.87 9.43 21.25
C THR A 35 4.92 10.18 22.59
N ALA A 36 5.52 11.37 22.60
CA ALA A 36 5.60 12.21 23.80
C ALA A 36 4.20 12.63 24.32
N GLU A 37 3.24 12.77 23.41
CA GLU A 37 1.84 13.11 23.68
C GLU A 37 0.98 11.89 24.03
N GLY A 38 1.59 10.70 24.07
CA GLY A 38 0.94 9.43 24.36
C GLY A 38 0.83 8.49 23.15
N PRO A 39 0.19 7.33 23.33
CA PRO A 39 0.08 6.35 22.27
C PRO A 39 -0.80 6.85 21.11
N ARG A 40 -0.32 6.66 19.89
CA ARG A 40 -1.03 7.00 18.64
C ARG A 40 -1.26 5.76 17.81
N GLU A 41 -2.49 5.58 17.33
CA GLU A 41 -2.85 4.45 16.47
C GLU A 41 -2.96 4.88 15.01
N VAL A 42 -2.47 4.01 14.13
CA VAL A 42 -2.55 4.15 12.68
C VAL A 42 -3.14 2.86 12.11
N VAL A 43 -4.24 2.99 11.37
CA VAL A 43 -4.90 1.87 10.68
C VAL A 43 -4.53 1.94 9.21
N ILE A 44 -3.75 0.98 8.70
CA ILE A 44 -3.37 0.89 7.29
C ILE A 44 -4.21 -0.21 6.63
N ARG A 45 -5.07 0.16 5.69
CA ARG A 45 -6.05 -0.73 5.06
C ARG A 45 -5.64 -1.12 3.64
N PRO A 46 -6.03 -2.32 3.15
CA PRO A 46 -5.66 -2.79 1.81
C PRO A 46 -6.33 -2.00 0.66
N ASP A 47 -7.34 -1.17 0.93
CA ASP A 47 -8.05 -0.35 -0.06
C ASP A 47 -7.31 0.96 -0.43
N SER A 48 -6.02 1.07 -0.07
CA SER A 48 -5.21 2.29 -0.19
C SER A 48 -5.63 3.45 0.70
N SER A 49 -6.42 3.20 1.76
CA SER A 49 -6.66 4.19 2.82
C SER A 49 -5.86 3.87 4.08
N ALA A 50 -5.48 4.92 4.80
CA ALA A 50 -4.98 4.82 6.16
C ALA A 50 -5.71 5.85 7.03
N SER A 51 -5.87 5.56 8.32
CA SER A 51 -6.42 6.52 9.29
C SER A 51 -5.47 6.70 10.47
N TYR A 52 -5.38 7.92 10.96
CA TYR A 52 -4.73 8.27 12.23
C TYR A 52 -5.58 9.34 12.93
N GLY A 53 -5.91 9.14 14.20
CA GLY A 53 -6.91 9.99 14.86
C GLY A 53 -8.21 10.05 14.03
N ASP A 54 -8.68 11.26 13.74
CA ASP A 54 -9.90 11.51 12.94
C ASP A 54 -9.62 11.64 11.44
N GLU A 55 -8.36 11.58 11.02
CA GLU A 55 -7.95 11.76 9.64
C GLU A 55 -7.98 10.45 8.84
N THR A 56 -8.27 10.57 7.55
CA THR A 56 -8.14 9.48 6.58
C THR A 56 -7.36 9.98 5.38
N VAL A 57 -6.25 9.30 5.07
CA VAL A 57 -5.34 9.64 3.98
C VAL A 57 -5.27 8.50 2.96
N ARG A 58 -4.82 8.81 1.75
CA ARG A 58 -4.48 7.80 0.76
C ARG A 58 -3.02 7.35 0.95
N TRP A 59 -2.75 6.07 0.71
CA TRP A 59 -1.37 5.58 0.65
C TRP A 59 -1.08 4.74 -0.59
N ARG A 60 0.20 4.64 -0.96
CA ARG A 60 0.75 3.71 -1.97
C ARG A 60 2.10 3.17 -1.51
N THR A 61 2.49 2.00 -1.97
CA THR A 61 3.84 1.45 -1.75
C THR A 61 4.63 1.42 -3.05
N VAL A 62 5.89 1.85 -3.00
CA VAL A 62 6.86 1.72 -4.09
C VAL A 62 8.17 1.22 -3.47
N ALA A 63 8.65 0.06 -3.92
CA ALA A 63 9.79 -0.63 -3.33
C ALA A 63 9.66 -0.79 -1.80
N ASP A 64 10.57 -0.19 -1.04
CA ASP A 64 10.63 -0.19 0.42
C ASP A 64 9.99 1.05 1.05
N SER A 65 9.27 1.87 0.26
CA SER A 65 8.70 3.12 0.72
C SER A 65 7.16 3.10 0.68
N VAL A 66 6.54 3.73 1.67
CA VAL A 66 5.12 4.10 1.66
C VAL A 66 5.00 5.59 1.40
N TYR A 67 4.13 5.95 0.47
CA TYR A 67 3.79 7.34 0.17
C TYR A 67 2.41 7.62 0.75
N LEU A 68 2.31 8.67 1.57
CA LEU A 68 1.06 9.18 2.12
C LEU A 68 0.65 10.45 1.37
N ALA A 69 -0.63 10.55 1.04
CA ALA A 69 -1.19 11.73 0.42
C ALA A 69 -1.64 12.72 1.50
N PHE A 70 -0.99 13.87 1.54
CA PHE A 70 -1.37 15.00 2.38
C PHE A 70 -1.72 16.17 1.47
N GLY A 71 -3.01 16.53 1.42
CA GLY A 71 -3.50 17.52 0.45
C GLY A 71 -3.21 17.09 -1.00
N ASP A 72 -2.48 17.94 -1.72
CA ASP A 72 -2.11 17.75 -3.13
C ASP A 72 -0.70 17.17 -3.32
N GLU A 73 -0.09 16.63 -2.26
CA GLU A 73 1.29 16.13 -2.29
C GLU A 73 1.41 14.69 -1.79
N TRP A 74 2.42 14.00 -2.31
CA TRP A 74 2.86 12.69 -1.82
C TRP A 74 4.10 12.87 -0.95
N ILE A 75 4.02 12.48 0.33
CA ILE A 75 5.18 12.40 1.22
C ILE A 75 5.61 10.94 1.33
N GLY A 76 6.86 10.67 0.97
CA GLY A 76 7.44 9.32 0.96
C GLY A 76 8.20 9.01 2.26
N TYR A 77 7.92 7.85 2.83
CA TYR A 77 8.59 7.30 4.00
C TYR A 77 9.17 5.94 3.69
N VAL A 78 10.42 5.71 4.09
CA VAL A 78 11.02 4.37 4.02
C VAL A 78 10.44 3.52 5.15
N VAL A 79 10.02 2.29 4.82
CA VAL A 79 9.38 1.37 5.75
C VAL A 79 10.10 0.02 5.80
N SER A 80 10.39 -0.43 7.01
CA SER A 80 10.91 -1.77 7.27
C SER A 80 9.99 -2.51 8.21
N VAL A 81 9.42 -3.63 7.77
CA VAL A 81 8.51 -4.46 8.58
C VAL A 81 9.17 -5.79 8.93
N ARG A 82 9.31 -6.04 10.24
CA ARG A 82 9.81 -7.29 10.81
C ARG A 82 8.81 -7.81 11.84
N GLY A 83 8.00 -8.80 11.44
CA GLY A 83 6.97 -9.38 12.31
C GLY A 83 5.90 -8.36 12.73
N ASP A 84 5.81 -8.10 14.03
CA ASP A 84 4.91 -7.11 14.64
C ASP A 84 5.54 -5.73 14.78
N ARG A 85 6.74 -5.50 14.26
CA ARG A 85 7.44 -4.21 14.33
C ARG A 85 7.56 -3.58 12.95
N MET A 86 7.23 -2.30 12.86
CA MET A 86 7.47 -1.45 11.70
C MET A 86 8.38 -0.29 12.11
N THR A 87 9.44 -0.05 11.35
CA THR A 87 10.24 1.18 11.46
C THR A 87 9.94 2.04 10.25
N VAL A 88 9.66 3.32 10.49
CA VAL A 88 9.36 4.35 9.49
C VAL A 88 10.42 5.44 9.62
N SER A 89 10.94 5.94 8.50
CA SER A 89 11.97 6.98 8.48
C SER A 89 11.88 7.85 7.23
N GLY A 90 12.49 9.04 7.29
CA GLY A 90 12.45 10.01 6.20
C GLY A 90 11.14 10.78 6.17
N GLY A 91 10.78 11.31 4.99
CA GLY A 91 9.64 12.20 4.84
C GLY A 91 9.83 13.47 5.69
N ASP A 92 8.89 13.72 6.58
CA ASP A 92 8.87 14.81 7.55
C ASP A 92 9.29 14.39 8.97
N LEU A 93 9.78 13.16 9.17
CA LEU A 93 10.26 12.69 10.47
C LEU A 93 11.69 13.18 10.75
N GLU A 94 11.92 13.82 11.89
CA GLU A 94 13.26 14.19 12.37
C GLU A 94 14.12 12.95 12.66
N GLU A 95 13.53 11.94 13.32
CA GLU A 95 14.17 10.67 13.66
C GLU A 95 13.28 9.48 13.23
N PRO A 96 13.86 8.30 12.95
CA PRO A 96 13.09 7.10 12.68
C PRO A 96 12.14 6.73 13.83
N MET A 97 10.87 6.47 13.50
CA MET A 97 9.85 6.04 14.45
C MET A 97 9.59 4.55 14.34
N THR A 98 9.32 3.90 15.47
CA THR A 98 8.92 2.48 15.51
C THR A 98 7.48 2.33 15.96
N LEU A 99 6.72 1.53 15.21
CA LEU A 99 5.35 1.16 15.53
C LEU A 99 5.25 -0.34 15.81
N ARG A 100 4.33 -0.71 16.70
CA ARG A 100 3.96 -2.09 16.99
C ARG A 100 2.60 -2.44 16.43
N ARG A 101 2.49 -3.58 15.76
CA ARG A 101 1.23 -4.12 15.26
C ARG A 101 0.41 -4.60 16.44
N ILE A 102 -0.80 -4.06 16.57
CA ILE A 102 -1.74 -4.43 17.63
C ILE A 102 -2.95 -5.22 17.12
N GLY A 103 -3.12 -5.35 15.80
CA GLY A 103 -4.20 -6.16 15.25
C GLY A 103 -4.37 -6.06 13.74
N PRO A 104 -5.41 -6.72 13.20
CA PRO A 104 -5.86 -6.50 11.83
C PRO A 104 -6.37 -5.06 11.66
N PRO A 105 -6.40 -4.53 10.42
CA PRO A 105 -6.91 -3.18 10.19
C PRO A 105 -8.44 -3.16 10.39
N THR A 106 -8.94 -2.20 11.17
CA THR A 106 -10.38 -1.94 11.25
C THR A 106 -10.87 -1.42 9.89
N PRO A 107 -11.99 -1.93 9.33
CA PRO A 107 -12.52 -1.42 8.07
C PRO A 107 -12.81 0.09 8.10
N ARG A 108 -12.63 0.76 6.96
CA ARG A 108 -13.05 2.15 6.80
C ARG A 108 -14.59 2.13 6.68
N PRO A 109 -15.33 3.03 7.36
CA PRO A 109 -16.75 3.17 7.13
C PRO A 109 -17.03 3.48 5.65
N ASP A 110 -18.04 2.84 5.08
CA ASP A 110 -18.37 3.00 3.65
C ASP A 110 -18.71 4.44 3.27
N SER A 111 -19.18 5.24 4.23
CA SER A 111 -19.51 6.66 4.08
C SER A 111 -18.30 7.58 3.93
N ILE A 112 -17.09 7.15 4.32
CA ILE A 112 -15.87 7.96 4.26
C ILE A 112 -15.12 7.60 2.98
N PRO A 113 -15.10 8.41 1.92
CA PRO A 113 -14.41 8.03 0.69
C PRO A 113 -12.89 7.88 0.92
N VAL A 114 -12.24 7.02 0.14
CA VAL A 114 -10.77 7.06 0.06
C VAL A 114 -10.38 8.38 -0.61
N PRO A 115 -9.49 9.19 0.01
CA PRO A 115 -9.07 10.45 -0.61
C PRO A 115 -8.52 10.25 -2.03
N PRO A 116 -8.73 11.24 -2.92
CA PRO A 116 -8.17 11.19 -4.26
C PRO A 116 -6.64 11.08 -4.21
N ALA A 117 -6.06 10.48 -5.23
CA ALA A 117 -4.61 10.44 -5.37
C ALA A 117 -4.11 11.80 -5.87
N PRO A 118 -3.12 12.42 -5.19
CA PRO A 118 -2.41 13.57 -5.75
C PRO A 118 -1.80 13.26 -7.11
N PRO A 119 -1.63 14.27 -7.99
CA PRO A 119 -0.94 14.08 -9.26
C PRO A 119 0.49 13.59 -9.01
N MET A 120 0.90 12.55 -9.73
CA MET A 120 2.29 12.10 -9.75
C MET A 120 3.08 13.01 -10.68
N THR A 121 3.20 14.30 -10.36
CA THR A 121 4.04 15.19 -11.16
C THR A 121 5.49 14.75 -10.95
N PRO A 122 6.24 14.35 -11.98
CA PRO A 122 7.66 14.16 -11.82
C PRO A 122 8.24 15.51 -11.42
N GLY A 123 8.79 15.62 -10.21
CA GLY A 123 9.68 16.74 -9.91
C GLY A 123 10.79 16.70 -10.95
N ARG A 124 10.81 17.65 -11.89
CA ARG A 124 11.89 17.77 -12.88
C ARG A 124 13.15 18.12 -12.08
N PRO A 125 14.18 17.25 -12.01
CA PRO A 125 15.45 17.66 -11.42
C PRO A 125 16.05 18.72 -12.35
N GLY A 126 16.28 19.94 -11.84
CA GLY A 126 17.01 20.97 -12.57
C GLY A 126 16.17 21.89 -13.48
N GLN A 127 15.18 22.59 -12.93
CA GLN A 127 14.76 23.88 -13.50
C GLN A 127 15.42 25.01 -12.71
N SER A 128 16.75 25.11 -12.85
CA SER A 128 17.48 26.37 -12.71
C SER A 128 18.11 26.68 -14.07
N GLY A 129 17.94 27.93 -14.52
CA GLY A 129 18.30 28.41 -15.86
C GLY A 129 17.16 28.22 -16.86
N GLY A 130 16.69 29.22 -17.60
CA GLY A 130 17.29 30.46 -18.07
C GLY A 130 16.79 30.65 -19.51
N ASP A 131 16.43 31.88 -19.87
CA ASP A 131 16.01 32.38 -21.19
C ASP A 131 14.68 31.83 -21.76
N ARG A 132 13.69 32.69 -22.06
CA ARG A 132 13.74 33.92 -22.88
C ARG A 132 12.77 34.98 -22.38
#